data_AF-A0A261Q1N6-F1
#
_entry.id   AF-A0A261Q1N6-F1
#
_cell.length_a   1.000
_cell.length_b   1.000
_cell.length_c   1.000
_cell.angle_alpha   90.00
_cell.angle_beta   90.00
_cell.angle_gamma   90.00
#
_symmetry.space_group_name_H-M   'P 1'
#
loop_
_entity.id
_entity.type
_entity.pdbx_description
1 polymer ?
#
loop_
_entity_poly.entity_id
_entity_poly.type
_entity_poly.pdbx_seq_one_letter_code
_entity_poly.pdbx_strand_id
1 'polypeptide(L)'
;MERFGRDMERWGKDFGEKFGNEFRYRAPQLKRQLNLAPQVLTWEGGSSSSTVRSLSVYPNRPFNQTLNLRFTSPVKGDVTILVTDVKGREVAKEVIKDFEGDFVGQITLTKKAEKGTFFVTVTQGEDGTVKRVVIE
;
A
#
# COMPACT_ATOMS: atom_id res chain seq x y z
N MET A 1 -10.94 -18.20 -37.81
CA MET A 1 -10.44 -17.38 -36.69
C MET A 1 -10.79 -15.89 -36.79
N GLU A 2 -11.26 -15.37 -37.94
CA GLU A 2 -11.53 -13.92 -38.12
C GLU A 2 -12.89 -13.41 -37.56
N ARG A 3 -13.84 -14.29 -37.25
CA ARG A 3 -15.15 -13.87 -36.72
C ARG A 3 -15.05 -13.39 -35.26
N PHE A 4 -14.27 -14.09 -34.44
CA PHE A 4 -14.12 -13.80 -33.01
C PHE A 4 -13.45 -12.45 -32.73
N GLY A 5 -12.47 -12.05 -33.56
CA GLY A 5 -11.80 -10.74 -33.42
C GLY A 5 -12.74 -9.56 -33.68
N ARG A 6 -13.64 -9.69 -34.68
CA ARG A 6 -14.65 -8.65 -34.98
C ARG A 6 -15.68 -8.49 -33.86
N ASP A 7 -16.04 -9.60 -33.21
CA ASP A 7 -16.97 -9.58 -32.09
C ASP A 7 -16.36 -8.91 -30.84
N MET A 8 -15.06 -9.13 -30.59
CA MET A 8 -14.33 -8.46 -29.49
C MET A 8 -14.13 -6.96 -29.72
N GLU A 9 -13.83 -6.53 -30.96
CA GLU A 9 -13.70 -5.11 -31.28
C GLU A 9 -15.01 -4.36 -31.11
N ARG A 10 -16.13 -4.98 -31.50
CA ARG A 10 -17.46 -4.41 -31.33
C ARG A 10 -17.83 -4.30 -29.85
N TRP A 11 -17.57 -5.37 -29.09
CA TRP A 11 -17.79 -5.37 -27.65
C TRP A 11 -16.99 -4.29 -26.93
N GLY A 12 -15.71 -4.11 -27.28
CA GLY A 12 -14.86 -3.07 -26.68
C GLY A 12 -15.34 -1.65 -26.98
N LYS A 13 -15.80 -1.39 -28.21
CA LYS A 13 -16.37 -0.09 -28.60
C LYS A 13 -17.69 0.19 -27.88
N ASP A 14 -18.61 -0.77 -27.90
CA ASP A 14 -19.92 -0.64 -27.25
C ASP A 14 -19.79 -0.44 -25.74
N PHE A 15 -18.85 -1.15 -25.10
CA PHE A 15 -18.56 -0.98 -23.68
C PHE A 15 -17.96 0.40 -23.38
N GLY A 16 -16.96 0.82 -24.16
CA GLY A 16 -16.29 2.11 -23.98
C GLY A 16 -17.24 3.29 -24.16
N GLU A 17 -18.13 3.24 -25.15
CA GLU A 17 -19.13 4.27 -25.39
C GLU A 17 -20.20 4.32 -24.29
N LYS A 18 -20.71 3.17 -23.85
CA LYS A 18 -21.68 3.09 -22.76
C LYS A 18 -21.11 3.60 -21.44
N PHE A 19 -19.90 3.16 -21.09
CA PHE A 19 -19.22 3.60 -19.88
C PHE A 19 -18.88 5.10 -19.92
N GLY A 20 -18.34 5.56 -21.06
CA GLY A 20 -17.99 6.97 -21.25
C GLY A 20 -19.20 7.90 -21.15
N ASN A 21 -20.32 7.52 -21.76
CA ASN A 21 -21.55 8.29 -21.67
C ASN A 21 -22.12 8.27 -20.24
N GLU A 22 -22.21 7.10 -19.60
CA GLU A 22 -22.75 6.99 -18.24
C GLU A 22 -21.92 7.78 -17.22
N PHE A 23 -20.59 7.76 -17.34
CA PHE A 23 -19.70 8.56 -16.49
C PHE A 23 -19.88 10.06 -16.72
N ARG A 24 -20.00 10.53 -17.97
CA ARG A 24 -20.23 11.95 -18.28
C ARG A 24 -21.55 12.47 -17.71
N TYR A 25 -22.59 11.64 -17.67
CA TYR A 25 -23.89 12.03 -17.11
C TYR A 25 -23.94 11.97 -15.57
N ARG A 26 -23.27 10.99 -14.94
CA ARG A 26 -23.28 10.83 -13.48
C ARG A 26 -22.25 11.69 -12.74
N ALA A 27 -21.14 12.07 -13.39
CA ALA A 27 -20.07 12.84 -12.75
C ALA A 27 -20.52 14.19 -12.16
N PRO A 28 -21.39 14.99 -12.81
CA PRO A 28 -21.85 16.26 -12.24
C PRO A 28 -22.76 16.09 -11.02
N GLN A 29 -23.53 14.98 -10.96
CA GLN A 29 -24.46 14.70 -9.87
C GLN A 29 -23.72 14.14 -8.64
N LEU A 30 -22.74 13.27 -8.85
CA LEU A 30 -21.87 12.74 -7.80
C LEU A 30 -21.06 13.85 -7.10
N LYS A 31 -20.56 14.83 -7.88
CA LYS A 31 -19.85 16.01 -7.37
C LYS A 31 -20.70 16.92 -6.48
N ARG A 32 -22.03 16.92 -6.65
CA ARG A 32 -22.94 17.76 -5.86
C ARG A 32 -23.32 17.13 -4.52
N GLN A 33 -23.39 15.80 -4.46
CA GLN A 33 -23.71 15.08 -3.22
C GLN A 33 -22.48 14.86 -2.33
N LEU A 34 -21.28 14.82 -2.89
CA LEU A 34 -20.03 14.66 -2.14
C LEU A 34 -19.23 15.96 -2.26
N ASN A 35 -19.17 16.76 -1.19
CA ASN A 35 -18.35 17.97 -1.11
C ASN A 35 -16.85 17.63 -1.06
N LEU A 36 -16.35 17.03 -2.14
CA LEU A 36 -14.96 16.64 -2.29
C LEU A 36 -14.19 17.87 -2.77
N ALA A 37 -13.58 18.59 -1.82
CA ALA A 37 -12.36 19.34 -2.12
C ALA A 37 -11.40 18.41 -2.91
N PRO A 38 -10.50 18.94 -3.76
CA PRO A 38 -9.51 18.12 -4.45
C PRO A 38 -8.54 17.55 -3.41
N GLN A 39 -8.97 16.48 -2.74
CA GLN A 39 -8.06 15.51 -2.16
C GLN A 39 -7.33 14.99 -3.40
N VAL A 40 -6.05 15.34 -3.54
CA VAL A 40 -5.15 14.63 -4.43
C VAL A 40 -5.44 13.15 -4.16
N LEU A 41 -5.91 12.44 -5.18
CA LEU A 41 -6.10 11.01 -5.11
C LEU A 41 -4.68 10.44 -5.02
N THR A 42 -4.07 10.50 -3.85
CA THR A 42 -2.90 9.71 -3.54
C THR A 42 -3.42 8.29 -3.64
N TRP A 43 -3.11 7.66 -4.77
CA TRP A 43 -3.16 6.21 -4.87
C TRP A 43 -2.16 5.68 -3.84
N GLU A 44 -2.59 5.65 -2.58
CA GLU A 44 -2.01 4.81 -1.55
C GLU A 44 -2.31 3.40 -2.07
N GLY A 45 -1.36 2.85 -2.83
CA GLY A 45 -1.32 1.44 -3.15
C GLY A 45 -1.09 0.63 -1.88
N GLY A 46 -2.01 0.75 -0.91
CA GLY A 46 -2.11 -0.14 0.22
C GLY A 46 -2.44 -1.49 -0.38
N SER A 47 -1.42 -2.34 -0.48
CA SER A 47 -1.63 -3.77 -0.65
C SER A 47 -2.67 -4.18 0.39
N SER A 48 -3.86 -4.59 -0.07
CA SER A 48 -4.95 -5.03 0.79
C SER A 48 -4.62 -6.44 1.27
N SER A 49 -3.65 -6.53 2.17
CA SER A 49 -3.30 -7.79 2.81
C SER A 49 -4.43 -8.21 3.74
N SER A 50 -4.78 -9.49 3.68
CA SER A 50 -5.77 -10.09 4.56
C SER A 50 -5.21 -10.33 5.97
N THR A 51 -3.90 -10.57 6.06
CA THR A 51 -3.15 -10.87 7.29
C THR A 51 -2.50 -9.65 7.94
N VAL A 52 -2.21 -8.58 7.20
CA VAL A 52 -1.62 -7.36 7.77
C VAL A 52 -2.40 -6.13 7.33
N ARG A 53 -3.14 -5.52 8.26
CA ARG A 53 -4.03 -4.40 7.98
C ARG A 53 -3.46 -3.09 8.51
N SER A 54 -3.85 -2.00 7.85
CA SER A 54 -3.63 -0.63 8.32
C SER A 54 -2.17 -0.25 8.60
N LEU A 55 -1.22 -0.82 7.83
CA LEU A 55 0.20 -0.52 8.01
C LEU A 55 0.50 0.97 7.86
N SER A 56 1.03 1.54 8.92
CA SER A 56 1.49 2.92 9.01
C SER A 56 2.93 2.95 9.48
N VAL A 57 3.77 3.74 8.83
CA VAL A 57 5.21 3.82 9.09
C VAL A 57 5.66 5.27 9.05
N TYR A 58 6.32 5.73 10.11
CA TYR A 58 6.79 7.11 10.21
C TYR A 58 8.18 7.20 10.86
N PRO A 59 9.09 8.02 10.32
CA PRO A 59 10.36 8.30 10.98
C PRO A 59 10.16 9.26 12.16
N ASN A 60 11.07 9.21 13.14
CA ASN A 60 11.16 10.26 14.16
C ASN A 60 11.68 11.58 13.56
N ARG A 61 11.33 12.69 14.20
CA ARG A 61 11.84 14.04 13.89
C ARG A 61 12.42 14.68 15.15
N PRO A 62 13.75 14.89 15.26
CA PRO A 62 14.78 14.55 14.26
C PRO A 62 14.94 13.03 14.06
N PHE A 63 15.44 12.64 12.90
CA PHE A 63 15.65 11.23 12.58
C PHE A 63 16.76 10.64 13.45
N ASN A 64 16.46 9.51 14.09
CA ASN A 64 17.34 8.82 15.06
C ASN A 64 17.56 7.34 14.68
N GLN A 65 17.55 7.03 13.39
CA GLN A 65 17.71 5.65 12.88
C GLN A 65 16.57 4.70 13.26
N THR A 66 15.45 5.19 13.80
CA THR A 66 14.28 4.35 14.07
C THR A 66 13.05 4.78 13.29
N LEU A 67 12.25 3.80 12.90
CA LEU A 67 10.92 3.98 12.32
C LEU A 67 9.88 3.49 13.32
N ASN A 68 8.81 4.26 13.49
CA ASN A 68 7.62 3.84 14.24
C ASN A 68 6.66 3.12 13.30
N LEU A 69 6.13 1.97 13.73
CA LEU A 69 5.22 1.14 12.97
C LEU A 69 3.92 0.92 13.75
N ARG A 70 2.82 0.91 13.00
CA ARG A 70 1.52 0.45 13.49
C ARG A 70 0.86 -0.42 12.42
N PHE A 71 0.35 -1.57 12.82
CA PHE A 71 -0.47 -2.44 11.98
C PHE A 71 -1.35 -3.35 12.85
N THR A 72 -2.28 -4.07 12.22
CA THR A 72 -3.13 -5.07 12.89
C THR A 72 -2.99 -6.42 12.19
N SER A 73 -2.80 -7.48 12.96
CA SER A 73 -2.82 -8.87 12.50
C SER A 73 -4.09 -9.57 13.00
N PRO A 74 -5.08 -9.86 12.16
CA PRO A 74 -6.36 -10.44 12.59
C PRO A 74 -6.29 -11.94 12.87
N VAL A 75 -5.19 -12.61 12.53
CA VAL A 75 -4.98 -14.04 12.72
C VAL A 75 -3.63 -14.25 13.41
N LYS A 76 -3.55 -15.26 14.28
CA LYS A 76 -2.33 -15.66 14.95
C LYS A 76 -1.31 -16.26 13.97
N GLY A 77 -0.08 -15.80 14.04
CA GLY A 77 1.05 -16.37 13.31
C GLY A 77 2.31 -15.51 13.37
N ASP A 78 3.39 -16.02 12.79
CA ASP A 78 4.68 -15.32 12.79
C ASP A 78 4.65 -14.12 11.84
N VAL A 79 4.98 -12.94 12.36
CA VAL A 79 5.07 -11.70 11.59
C VAL A 79 6.55 -11.35 11.35
N THR A 80 6.89 -11.08 10.10
CA THR A 80 8.21 -10.56 9.71
C THR A 80 8.09 -9.12 9.26
N ILE A 81 8.86 -8.24 9.92
CA ILE A 81 9.06 -6.83 9.54
C ILE A 81 10.42 -6.74 8.86
N LEU A 82 10.45 -6.32 7.60
CA LEU A 82 11.66 -6.18 6.80
C LEU A 82 11.74 -4.75 6.27
N VAL A 83 12.89 -4.10 6.43
CA VAL A 83 13.15 -2.79 5.85
C VAL A 83 14.25 -2.91 4.81
N THR A 84 13.99 -2.44 3.59
CA THR A 84 14.95 -2.42 2.49
C THR A 84 15.15 -1.02 1.93
N ASP A 85 16.34 -0.74 1.41
CA ASP A 85 16.59 0.47 0.63
C ASP A 85 16.12 0.33 -0.84
N VAL A 86 16.32 1.38 -1.64
CA VAL A 86 15.96 1.40 -3.08
C VAL A 86 16.74 0.39 -3.94
N LYS A 87 17.84 -0.15 -3.42
CA LYS A 87 18.64 -1.20 -4.08
C LYS A 87 18.20 -2.61 -3.64
N GLY A 88 17.17 -2.72 -2.80
CA GLY A 88 16.71 -3.97 -2.22
C GLY A 88 17.61 -4.52 -1.12
N ARG A 89 18.56 -3.73 -0.59
CA ARG A 89 19.43 -4.17 0.50
C ARG A 89 18.66 -4.13 1.81
N GLU A 90 18.72 -5.22 2.57
CA GLU A 90 18.18 -5.28 3.93
C GLU A 90 18.92 -4.30 4.86
N VAL A 91 18.17 -3.41 5.49
CA VAL A 91 18.69 -2.42 6.46
C VAL A 91 18.11 -2.61 7.86
N ALA A 92 17.07 -3.43 8.02
CA ALA A 92 16.58 -3.93 9.30
C ALA A 92 15.66 -5.13 9.07
N LYS A 93 15.62 -6.05 10.04
CA LYS A 93 14.70 -7.19 10.05
C LYS A 93 14.33 -7.58 11.47
N GLU A 94 13.05 -7.86 11.69
CA GLU A 94 12.52 -8.32 12.97
C GLU A 94 11.48 -9.41 12.72
N VAL A 95 11.47 -10.43 13.58
CA VAL A 95 10.51 -11.54 13.52
C VAL A 95 9.82 -11.65 14.88
N ILE A 96 8.49 -11.57 14.86
CA ILE A 96 7.64 -11.66 16.04
C ILE A 96 6.86 -12.97 15.91
N LYS A 97 7.11 -13.91 16.81
CA LYS A 97 6.47 -15.22 16.78
C LYS A 97 5.07 -15.18 17.39
N ASP A 98 4.18 -16.01 16.87
CA ASP A 98 2.86 -16.25 17.47
C ASP A 98 2.04 -14.98 17.73
N PHE A 99 2.15 -13.97 16.84
CA PHE A 99 1.54 -12.64 17.02
C PHE A 99 0.10 -12.57 16.49
N GLU A 100 -0.76 -11.87 17.23
CA GLU A 100 -2.14 -11.53 16.87
C GLU A 100 -2.50 -10.19 17.52
N GLY A 101 -3.33 -9.38 16.86
CA GLY A 101 -3.85 -8.12 17.39
C GLY A 101 -3.12 -6.89 16.85
N ASP A 102 -3.14 -5.81 17.63
CA ASP A 102 -2.59 -4.51 17.25
C ASP A 102 -1.11 -4.41 17.63
N PHE A 103 -0.27 -4.11 16.64
CA PHE A 103 1.14 -3.83 16.85
C PHE A 103 1.36 -2.32 16.90
N VAL A 104 2.09 -1.87 17.92
CA VAL A 104 2.65 -0.51 18.02
C VAL A 104 4.07 -0.66 18.51
N GLY A 105 5.04 -0.32 17.66
CA GLY A 105 6.45 -0.56 17.97
C GLY A 105 7.39 0.25 17.11
N GLN A 106 8.68 -0.04 17.27
CA GLN A 106 9.76 0.62 16.55
C GLN A 106 10.72 -0.41 15.98
N ILE A 107 11.30 -0.11 14.82
CA ILE A 107 12.41 -0.87 14.25
C ILE A 107 13.60 0.05 14.03
N THR A 108 14.78 -0.42 14.45
CA THR A 108 16.04 0.32 14.32
C THR A 108 16.74 -0.09 13.02
N LEU A 109 17.05 0.90 12.19
CA LEU A 109 17.82 0.73 10.97
C LEU A 109 19.31 0.58 11.28
N THR A 110 20.05 -0.09 10.39
CA THR A 110 21.51 -0.13 10.47
C THR A 110 22.12 1.27 10.50
N LYS A 111 23.25 1.44 11.19
CA LYS A 111 23.94 2.74 11.37
C LYS A 111 24.35 3.46 10.07
N LYS A 112 24.32 2.76 8.93
CA LYS A 112 24.62 3.30 7.59
C LYS A 112 23.39 3.86 6.88
N ALA A 113 22.19 3.70 7.46
CA ALA A 113 20.96 4.27 6.95
C ALA A 113 20.87 5.74 7.38
N GLU A 114 21.22 6.65 6.49
CA GLU A 114 21.28 8.10 6.79
C GLU A 114 19.99 8.80 6.37
N LYS A 115 19.76 8.95 5.07
CA LYS A 115 18.61 9.63 4.47
C LYS A 115 18.25 8.93 3.16
N GLY A 116 16.99 9.05 2.75
CA GLY A 116 16.51 8.49 1.49
C GLY A 116 15.20 7.73 1.61
N THR A 117 14.91 6.93 0.58
CA THR A 117 13.68 6.15 0.48
C THR A 117 13.91 4.72 0.96
N PHE A 118 13.01 4.24 1.79
CA PHE A 118 12.98 2.86 2.29
C PHE A 118 11.60 2.24 2.05
N PHE A 119 11.59 0.91 1.98
CA PHE A 119 10.40 0.09 1.89
C PHE A 119 10.30 -0.76 3.14
N VAL A 120 9.21 -0.60 3.87
CA VAL A 120 8.88 -1.42 5.03
C VAL A 120 7.86 -2.45 4.60
N THR A 121 8.25 -3.71 4.67
CA THR A 121 7.43 -4.87 4.33
C THR A 121 7.05 -5.58 5.61
N VAL A 122 5.76 -5.78 5.84
CA VAL A 122 5.26 -6.57 6.96
C VAL A 122 4.49 -7.76 6.40
N THR A 123 4.92 -8.96 6.75
CA THR A 123 4.42 -10.22 6.18
C THR A 123 4.04 -11.20 7.28
N GLN A 124 3.04 -12.03 7.00
CA GLN A 124 2.65 -13.18 7.79
C GLN A 124 2.33 -14.32 6.83
N GLY A 125 3.14 -15.38 6.85
CA GLY A 125 3.08 -16.44 5.85
C GLY A 125 3.40 -15.92 4.44
N GLU A 126 2.49 -16.12 3.49
CA GLU A 126 2.62 -15.71 2.09
C GLU A 126 1.96 -14.36 1.78
N ASP A 127 1.29 -13.75 2.75
CA ASP A 127 0.57 -12.49 2.61
C ASP A 127 1.27 -11.38 3.40
N GLY A 128 1.11 -10.14 2.94
CA GLY A 128 1.70 -8.98 3.58
C GLY A 128 1.46 -7.68 2.83
N THR A 129 1.93 -6.59 3.44
CA THR A 129 1.78 -5.25 2.91
C THR A 129 3.09 -4.49 2.97
N VAL A 130 3.24 -3.52 2.07
CA VAL A 130 4.46 -2.72 1.91
C VAL A 130 4.12 -1.25 2.02
N LYS A 131 4.93 -0.51 2.75
CA LYS A 131 4.86 0.96 2.86
C LYS A 131 6.18 1.59 2.43
N ARG A 132 6.10 2.58 1.54
CA ARG A 132 7.23 3.47 1.23
C ARG A 132 7.34 4.56 2.28
N VAL A 133 8.54 4.79 2.81
CA VAL A 133 8.87 5.90 3.71
C VAL A 133 10.04 6.70 3.15
N VAL A 134 9.97 8.03 3.27
CA VAL A 134 11.04 8.94 2.87
C VAL A 134 11.58 9.61 4.11
N ILE A 135 12.90 9.61 4.26
CA ILE A 135 13.65 10.22 5.35
C ILE A 135 14.46 11.37 4.78
N GLU A 136 14.19 12.58 5.28
CA GLU A 136 14.73 13.85 4.78
C GLU A 136 15.95 14.35 5.56
#